data_AF-A0A3B9R4D3-F1
#
_entry.id   AF-A0A3B9R4D3-F1
#
_cell.length_a   1.000
_cell.length_b   1.000
_cell.length_c   1.000
_cell.angle_alpha   90.00
_cell.angle_beta   90.00
_cell.angle_gamma   90.00
#
_symmetry.space_group_name_H-M   'P 1'
#
loop_
_entity.id
_entity.type
_entity.pdbx_description
1 polymer ?
#
loop_
_entity_poly.entity_id
_entity_poly.type
_entity_poly.pdbx_seq_one_letter_code
_entity_poly.pdbx_strand_id
1 'polypeptide(L)'
;MAKLKHFDILNIKHYVIFITFMVLASCKNAPEHLTELTGKQIAIDSSFTTVDSIQKFIQPFHDRVESILDSTLAYAPFVISKTDGKFNTTAGNLMADIVLSETNPIFKKRTGHNIDMVLLNHGGI
;
A
#
# COMPACT_ATOMS: atom_id res chain seq x y z
N MET A 1 -43.36 -20.16 74.92
CA MET A 1 -42.85 -19.11 74.00
C MET A 1 -42.15 -19.81 72.83
N ALA A 2 -42.93 -20.28 71.85
CA ALA A 2 -42.41 -21.05 70.73
C ALA A 2 -41.76 -20.10 69.71
N LYS A 3 -40.43 -20.14 69.63
CA LYS A 3 -39.66 -19.35 68.66
C LYS A 3 -39.86 -19.95 67.27
N LEU A 4 -40.63 -19.25 66.44
CA LEU A 4 -40.81 -19.50 65.02
C LEU A 4 -39.50 -19.23 64.25
N LYS A 5 -38.62 -20.23 64.20
CA LYS A 5 -37.33 -20.19 63.47
C LYS A 5 -37.45 -20.47 61.96
N HIS A 6 -38.67 -20.64 61.44
CA HIS A 6 -38.90 -21.19 60.10
C HIS A 6 -39.01 -20.13 59.00
N PHE A 7 -39.22 -18.85 59.34
CA PHE A 7 -39.47 -17.79 58.35
C PHE A 7 -38.21 -17.18 57.71
N ASP A 8 -37.04 -17.28 58.33
CA ASP A 8 -35.79 -16.70 57.79
C ASP A 8 -35.28 -17.42 56.53
N ILE A 9 -35.57 -18.72 56.40
CA ILE A 9 -35.20 -19.55 55.24
C ILE A 9 -36.07 -19.22 54.02
N LEU A 10 -37.29 -18.70 54.21
CA LEU A 10 -38.21 -18.38 53.12
C LEU A 10 -37.72 -17.15 52.32
N ASN A 11 -37.19 -16.12 52.99
CA ASN A 11 -36.72 -14.88 52.36
C ASN A 11 -35.52 -15.09 51.42
N ILE A 12 -34.60 -15.97 51.79
CA ILE A 12 -33.40 -16.28 50.98
C ILE A 12 -33.79 -17.00 49.68
N LYS A 13 -34.78 -17.91 49.72
CA LYS A 13 -35.25 -18.64 48.52
C LYS A 13 -35.86 -17.72 47.46
N HIS A 14 -36.65 -16.74 47.87
CA HIS A 14 -37.25 -15.77 46.94
C HIS A 14 -36.18 -14.89 46.28
N TYR A 15 -35.16 -14.49 47.04
CA TYR A 15 -34.01 -13.74 46.52
C TYR A 15 -33.21 -14.55 45.49
N VAL A 16 -32.94 -15.83 45.78
CA VAL A 16 -32.25 -16.74 44.85
C VAL A 16 -33.07 -16.94 43.57
N ILE A 17 -34.40 -17.15 43.68
CA ILE A 17 -35.29 -17.31 42.53
C ILE A 17 -35.30 -16.03 41.68
N PHE A 18 -35.41 -14.87 42.31
CA PHE A 18 -35.42 -13.58 41.62
C PHE A 18 -34.11 -13.34 40.85
N ILE A 19 -32.96 -13.58 41.49
CA ILE A 19 -31.65 -13.50 40.83
C ILE A 19 -31.56 -14.49 39.67
N THR A 20 -32.03 -15.73 39.86
CA THR A 20 -32.00 -16.75 38.82
C THR A 20 -32.80 -16.33 37.59
N PHE A 21 -34.01 -15.77 37.78
CA PHE A 21 -34.80 -15.23 36.67
C PHE A 21 -34.14 -14.02 35.99
N MET A 22 -33.47 -13.16 36.75
CA MET A 22 -32.78 -11.98 36.22
C MET A 22 -31.57 -12.36 35.34
N VAL A 23 -30.85 -13.42 35.71
CA VAL A 23 -29.74 -13.98 34.93
C VAL A 23 -30.25 -14.61 33.63
N LEU A 24 -31.36 -15.35 33.68
CA LEU A 24 -31.97 -15.97 32.49
C LEU A 24 -32.47 -14.92 31.48
N ALA A 25 -32.89 -13.73 31.94
CA ALA A 25 -33.37 -12.65 31.09
C ALA A 25 -32.25 -11.79 30.45
N SER A 26 -30.99 -11.96 30.85
CA SER A 26 -29.87 -11.10 30.41
C SER A 26 -29.24 -11.53 29.07
N CYS A 27 -29.49 -12.76 28.61
CA CYS A 27 -28.99 -13.22 27.32
C CYS A 27 -29.72 -12.52 26.15
N LYS A 28 -29.13 -11.44 25.62
CA LYS A 28 -29.55 -10.82 24.36
C LYS A 28 -28.79 -11.46 23.19
N ASN A 29 -29.51 -12.09 22.27
CA ASN A 29 -28.99 -12.62 21.00
C ASN A 29 -29.00 -11.54 19.89
N ALA A 30 -28.56 -10.31 20.20
CA ALA A 30 -28.51 -9.27 19.17
C ALA A 30 -27.31 -9.52 18.24
N PRO A 31 -27.47 -9.41 16.91
CA PRO A 31 -26.33 -9.51 16.00
C PRO A 31 -25.33 -8.39 16.31
N GLU A 32 -24.05 -8.76 16.40
CA GLU A 32 -22.99 -7.75 16.55
C GLU A 32 -22.96 -6.87 15.29
N HIS A 33 -23.03 -5.57 15.49
CA HIS A 33 -22.88 -4.58 14.44
C HIS A 33 -21.53 -3.90 14.60
N LEU A 34 -20.79 -3.81 13.52
CA LEU A 34 -19.55 -3.07 13.46
C LEU A 34 -19.82 -1.60 13.82
N THR A 35 -19.33 -1.14 14.96
CA THR A 35 -19.54 0.23 15.45
C THR A 35 -18.44 1.17 15.01
N GLU A 36 -17.22 0.67 14.84
CA GLU A 36 -16.05 1.49 14.50
C GLU A 36 -14.98 0.65 13.80
N LEU A 37 -14.30 1.26 12.83
CA LEU A 37 -13.10 0.72 12.19
C LEU A 37 -11.95 1.67 12.48
N THR A 38 -10.96 1.20 13.25
CA THR A 38 -9.71 1.92 13.47
C THR A 38 -8.60 1.31 12.62
N GLY A 39 -7.95 2.15 11.81
CA GLY A 39 -6.79 1.76 11.00
C GLY A 39 -5.56 2.55 11.43
N LYS A 40 -4.41 1.88 11.55
CA LYS A 40 -3.12 2.54 11.77
C LYS A 40 -2.23 2.27 10.56
N GLN A 41 -1.70 3.32 9.96
CA GLN A 41 -0.64 3.17 8.96
C GLN A 41 0.64 2.71 9.67
N ILE A 42 1.16 1.58 9.21
CA ILE A 42 2.47 1.09 9.63
C ILE A 42 3.47 1.60 8.60
N ALA A 43 4.36 2.50 9.02
CA ALA A 43 5.46 2.93 8.18
C ALA A 43 6.42 1.75 7.98
N ILE A 44 6.84 1.52 6.74
CA ILE A 44 7.92 0.59 6.40
C ILE A 44 9.14 1.46 6.14
N ASP A 45 10.07 1.46 7.10
CA ASP A 45 11.28 2.28 7.05
C ASP A 45 12.52 1.47 7.49
N SER A 46 13.67 2.14 7.59
CA SER A 46 14.95 1.52 7.92
C SER A 46 15.08 1.04 9.38
N SER A 47 14.07 1.25 10.23
CA SER A 47 14.07 0.73 11.61
C SER A 47 13.81 -0.78 11.69
N PHE A 48 13.29 -1.38 10.61
CA PHE A 48 13.06 -2.82 10.52
C PHE A 48 14.26 -3.55 9.92
N THR A 49 14.57 -4.73 10.46
CA THR A 49 15.63 -5.58 9.91
C THR A 49 15.11 -6.39 8.72
N THR A 50 15.96 -6.58 7.73
CA THR A 50 15.67 -7.41 6.56
C THR A 50 15.37 -8.86 6.98
N VAL A 51 14.41 -9.50 6.30
CA VAL A 51 14.10 -10.92 6.49
C VAL A 51 14.92 -11.75 5.52
N ASP A 52 15.86 -12.54 6.03
CA ASP A 52 16.82 -13.31 5.23
C ASP A 52 16.17 -14.24 4.18
N SER A 53 15.02 -14.85 4.51
CA SER A 53 14.31 -15.72 3.57
C SER A 53 13.75 -14.95 2.37
N ILE A 54 13.29 -13.72 2.58
CA ILE A 54 12.82 -12.84 1.52
C ILE A 54 14.00 -12.34 0.69
N GLN A 55 15.09 -11.93 1.34
CA GLN A 55 16.31 -11.50 0.63
C GLN A 55 16.83 -12.59 -0.31
N LYS A 56 16.94 -13.83 0.19
CA LYS A 56 17.39 -14.98 -0.61
C LYS A 56 16.43 -15.28 -1.77
N PHE A 57 15.13 -15.09 -1.57
CA PHE A 57 14.13 -15.29 -2.62
C PHE A 57 14.25 -14.25 -3.74
N ILE A 58 14.49 -12.98 -3.41
CA ILE A 58 14.57 -11.90 -4.40
C ILE A 58 15.93 -11.81 -5.10
N GLN A 59 17.00 -12.32 -4.47
CA GLN A 59 18.38 -12.22 -4.96
C GLN A 59 18.55 -12.58 -6.45
N PRO A 60 18.06 -13.72 -6.98
CA PRO A 60 18.26 -14.05 -8.40
C PRO A 60 17.59 -13.06 -9.37
N PHE A 61 16.50 -12.41 -8.97
CA PHE A 61 15.85 -11.39 -9.79
C PHE A 61 16.63 -10.08 -9.80
N HIS A 62 17.13 -9.68 -8.63
CA HIS A 62 18.03 -8.54 -8.50
C HIS A 62 19.27 -8.73 -9.37
N ASP A 63 19.95 -9.87 -9.23
CA ASP A 63 21.17 -10.18 -9.99
C ASP A 63 20.92 -10.19 -11.50
N ARG A 64 19.74 -10.65 -11.93
CA ARG A 64 19.34 -10.59 -13.33
C ARG A 64 19.13 -9.15 -13.82
N VAL A 65 18.51 -8.29 -13.02
CA VAL A 65 18.32 -6.87 -13.36
C VAL A 65 19.66 -6.19 -13.51
N GLU A 66 20.56 -6.34 -12.55
CA GLU A 66 21.94 -5.81 -12.62
C GLU A 66 22.65 -6.26 -13.89
N SER A 67 22.61 -7.56 -14.20
CA SER A 67 23.23 -8.09 -15.43
C SER A 67 22.66 -7.48 -16.72
N ILE A 68 21.37 -7.15 -16.76
CA ILE A 68 20.74 -6.51 -17.91
C ILE A 68 21.15 -5.03 -17.98
N LEU A 69 21.17 -4.34 -16.85
CA LEU A 69 21.53 -2.92 -16.78
C LEU A 69 23.01 -2.67 -17.16
N ASP A 70 23.89 -3.62 -16.85
CA ASP A 70 25.31 -3.57 -17.25
C ASP A 70 25.55 -3.98 -18.72
N SER A 71 24.55 -4.55 -19.39
CA SER A 71 24.70 -4.98 -20.77
C SER A 71 24.72 -3.79 -21.73
N THR A 72 25.70 -3.77 -22.64
CA THR A 72 25.77 -2.73 -23.67
C THR A 72 24.56 -2.81 -24.60
N LEU A 73 23.74 -1.74 -24.63
CA LEU A 73 22.56 -1.66 -25.50
C LEU A 73 22.91 -1.20 -26.92
N ALA A 74 23.74 -0.17 -27.05
CA ALA A 74 24.12 0.45 -28.32
C ALA A 74 25.40 1.29 -28.17
N TYR A 75 25.95 1.71 -29.31
CA TYR A 75 27.08 2.65 -29.38
C TYR A 75 26.59 4.04 -29.80
N ALA A 76 27.01 5.07 -29.08
CA ALA A 76 26.74 6.46 -29.42
C ALA A 76 27.91 7.03 -30.27
N PRO A 77 27.69 7.41 -31.54
CA PRO A 77 28.73 7.97 -32.40
C PRO A 77 29.16 9.39 -32.01
N PHE A 78 28.35 10.06 -31.19
CA PHE A 78 28.61 11.41 -30.68
C PHE A 78 28.39 11.44 -29.17
N VAL A 79 29.02 12.40 -28.50
CA VAL A 79 28.85 12.62 -27.06
C VAL A 79 27.43 13.08 -26.79
N ILE A 80 26.77 12.41 -25.84
CA ILE A 80 25.44 12.79 -25.33
C ILE A 80 25.68 13.59 -24.04
N SER A 81 25.43 14.90 -24.09
CA SER A 81 25.69 15.84 -23.00
C SER A 81 24.42 16.55 -22.56
N LYS A 82 24.37 16.87 -21.27
CA LYS A 82 23.33 17.71 -20.67
C LYS A 82 23.70 19.20 -20.70
N THR A 83 24.93 19.56 -20.99
CA THR A 83 25.46 20.93 -20.77
C THR A 83 26.00 21.60 -22.03
N ASP A 84 25.85 20.97 -23.19
CA ASP A 84 26.37 21.45 -24.48
C ASP A 84 25.49 22.50 -25.17
N GLY A 85 24.51 23.06 -24.47
CA GLY A 85 23.71 24.19 -24.96
C GLY A 85 22.86 24.84 -23.88
N LYS A 86 22.42 26.08 -24.14
CA LYS A 86 21.64 26.90 -23.19
C LYS A 86 20.16 26.52 -23.13
N PHE A 87 19.58 26.19 -24.29
CA PHE A 87 18.15 25.90 -24.42
C PHE A 87 17.87 24.50 -24.95
N ASN A 88 18.78 23.93 -25.75
CA ASN A 88 18.73 22.56 -26.25
C ASN A 88 20.09 21.91 -26.03
N THR A 89 20.08 20.64 -25.68
CA THR A 89 21.27 19.82 -25.44
C THR A 89 21.14 18.51 -26.21
N THR A 90 22.26 17.84 -26.49
CA THR A 90 22.22 16.55 -27.21
C THR A 90 21.44 15.48 -26.42
N ALA A 91 21.59 15.44 -25.10
CA ALA A 91 20.78 14.55 -24.24
C ALA A 91 19.30 14.92 -24.24
N GLY A 92 18.96 16.20 -24.17
CA GLY A 92 17.57 16.65 -24.16
C GLY A 92 16.85 16.36 -25.47
N ASN A 93 17.53 16.57 -26.60
CA ASN A 93 17.00 16.24 -27.93
C ASN A 93 16.76 14.73 -28.06
N LEU A 94 17.72 13.89 -27.65
CA LEU A 94 17.57 12.43 -27.69
C LEU A 94 16.37 11.97 -26.85
N MET A 95 16.21 12.48 -25.62
CA MET A 95 15.06 12.14 -24.78
C MET A 95 13.74 12.61 -25.39
N ALA A 96 13.70 13.81 -25.97
CA ALA A 96 12.51 14.34 -26.64
C ALA A 96 12.10 13.48 -27.85
N ASP A 97 13.08 13.06 -28.66
CA ASP A 97 12.86 12.18 -29.81
C ASP A 97 12.34 10.80 -29.39
N ILE A 98 12.91 10.21 -28.33
CA ILE A 98 12.43 8.94 -27.77
C ILE A 98 10.99 9.08 -27.29
N VAL A 99 10.68 10.10 -26.49
CA VAL A 99 9.32 10.34 -26.00
C VAL A 99 8.36 10.51 -27.18
N LEU A 100 8.72 11.29 -28.19
CA LEU A 100 7.87 11.47 -29.37
C LEU A 100 7.64 10.14 -30.09
N SER A 101 8.70 9.36 -30.35
CA SER A 101 8.64 8.06 -31.04
C SER A 101 7.75 7.05 -30.30
N GLU A 102 7.96 6.90 -28.99
CA GLU A 102 7.28 5.86 -28.22
C GLU A 102 5.83 6.24 -27.86
N THR A 103 5.55 7.52 -27.66
CA THR A 103 4.22 7.97 -27.22
C THR A 103 3.27 8.29 -28.38
N ASN A 104 3.78 8.76 -29.52
CA ASN A 104 2.94 9.17 -30.64
C ASN A 104 2.04 8.04 -31.19
N PRO A 105 2.49 6.78 -31.34
CA PRO A 105 1.63 5.69 -31.78
C PRO A 105 0.45 5.45 -30.83
N ILE A 106 0.70 5.54 -29.52
CA ILE A 106 -0.33 5.37 -28.48
C ILE A 106 -1.30 6.55 -28.50
N PHE A 107 -0.77 7.77 -28.58
CA PHE A 107 -1.57 9.00 -28.64
C PHE A 107 -2.47 8.99 -29.87
N LYS A 108 -1.92 8.74 -31.05
CA LYS A 108 -2.67 8.67 -32.31
C LYS A 108 -3.77 7.62 -32.29
N LYS A 109 -3.50 6.44 -31.73
CA LYS A 109 -4.52 5.38 -31.58
C LYS A 109 -5.69 5.83 -30.70
N ARG A 110 -5.44 6.70 -29.70
CA ARG A 110 -6.46 7.18 -28.75
C ARG A 110 -7.21 8.42 -29.23
N THR A 111 -6.53 9.32 -29.94
CA THR A 111 -7.07 10.65 -30.26
C THR A 111 -7.30 10.89 -31.76
N GLY A 112 -6.68 10.10 -32.63
CA GLY A 112 -6.67 10.35 -34.08
C GLY A 112 -5.67 11.42 -34.53
N HIS A 113 -4.97 12.08 -33.61
CA HIS A 113 -4.01 13.14 -33.89
C HIS A 113 -2.57 12.69 -33.66
N ASN A 114 -1.60 13.36 -34.28
CA ASN A 114 -0.19 13.16 -33.94
C ASN A 114 0.25 14.17 -32.88
N ILE A 115 1.35 13.86 -32.19
CA ILE A 115 2.07 14.79 -31.33
C ILE A 115 2.98 15.65 -32.21
N ASP A 116 2.92 16.97 -32.05
CA ASP A 116 3.70 17.92 -32.83
C ASP A 116 4.97 18.42 -32.10
N MET A 117 5.02 18.29 -30.76
CA MET A 117 6.14 18.76 -29.94
C MET A 117 6.25 17.98 -28.64
N VAL A 118 7.49 17.79 -28.17
CA VAL A 118 7.81 17.33 -26.82
C VAL A 118 8.63 18.42 -26.12
N LEU A 119 8.27 18.73 -24.88
CA LEU A 119 8.99 19.65 -24.01
C LEU A 119 9.34 18.95 -22.71
N LEU A 120 10.65 18.87 -22.41
CA LEU A 120 11.18 18.28 -21.19
C LEU A 120 11.90 19.35 -20.38
N ASN A 121 11.71 19.34 -19.06
CA ASN A 121 12.42 20.26 -18.18
C ASN A 121 13.87 19.81 -17.99
N HIS A 122 14.81 20.76 -18.05
CA HIS A 122 16.24 20.47 -17.90
C HIS A 122 16.63 19.78 -16.58
N GLY A 123 15.87 20.02 -15.50
CA GLY A 123 16.15 19.41 -14.20
C GLY A 123 15.84 17.91 -14.11
N GLY A 124 15.00 17.38 -15.00
CA GLY A 124 14.64 15.95 -15.03
C GLY A 124 15.51 15.10 -15.96
N ILE A 125 16.34 15.75 -16.78
CA ILE A 125 17.40 15.16 -17.60
C ILE A 125 18.67 15.07 -16.76
#